data_AF-A0A4W5KJV5-F1
#
_entry.id   AF-A0A4W5KJV5-F1
#
_cell.length_a   1.000
_cell.length_b   1.000
_cell.length_c   1.000
_cell.angle_alpha   90.00
_cell.angle_beta   90.00
_cell.angle_gamma   90.00
#
_symmetry.space_group_name_H-M   'P 1'
#
loop_
_entity.id
_entity.type
_entity.pdbx_description
1 polymer ?
#
loop_
_entity_poly.entity_id
_entity_poly.type
_entity_poly.pdbx_seq_one_letter_code
_entity_poly.pdbx_strand_id
1 'polypeptide(L)'
;MHGTLEDQLTHLRQYEKNIVNYKPKIDQLEGDHQLIQEALIFDNKHTNYTMEHIRVGWEQLLTTIARTINEIENQILTRDAKGISQDQMNEFRASFNHFDRDHSGTLGAEEFKACLISLGFDIANDAQGEAEFSRIMSIVDPNRVGVVTFQAFIDFMSRETADTDTADQVMASFKVLAGDKNYILADELRRELPPDQAEYCIARMAPYAGPDAIPGALDYMSFSTALYGESDL
;
A
#
# COMPACT_ATOMS: atom_id res chain seq x y z
N MET A 1 -6.08 -4.95 -15.10
CA MET A 1 -7.43 -4.71 -14.52
C MET A 1 -7.35 -3.37 -13.81
N HIS A 2 -8.06 -2.35 -14.29
CA HIS A 2 -8.09 -1.03 -13.64
C HIS A 2 -9.37 -0.96 -12.80
N GLY A 3 -9.23 -0.75 -11.50
CA GLY A 3 -10.30 -0.75 -10.51
C GLY A 3 -9.74 -0.86 -9.10
N THR A 4 -10.54 -0.48 -8.11
CA THR A 4 -10.17 -0.56 -6.68
C THR A 4 -9.88 -2.00 -6.25
N LEU A 5 -9.22 -2.21 -5.11
CA LEU A 5 -8.99 -3.56 -4.58
C LEU A 5 -10.32 -4.30 -4.37
N GLU A 6 -11.37 -3.59 -4.00
CA GLU A 6 -12.74 -4.07 -3.82
C GLU A 6 -13.38 -4.51 -5.14
N ASP A 7 -13.18 -3.73 -6.22
CA ASP A 7 -13.64 -4.11 -7.55
C ASP A 7 -12.93 -5.39 -8.02
N GLN A 8 -11.61 -5.46 -7.83
CA GLN A 8 -10.81 -6.62 -8.18
C GLN A 8 -11.26 -7.86 -7.39
N LEU A 9 -11.48 -7.73 -6.08
CA LEU A 9 -12.01 -8.80 -5.25
C LEU A 9 -13.39 -9.26 -5.73
N THR A 10 -14.27 -8.32 -6.06
CA THR A 10 -15.61 -8.61 -6.58
C THR A 10 -15.54 -9.40 -7.89
N HIS A 11 -14.66 -9.00 -8.81
CA HIS A 11 -14.42 -9.74 -10.05
C HIS A 11 -13.87 -11.15 -9.80
N LEU A 12 -12.91 -11.30 -8.88
CA LEU A 12 -12.35 -12.62 -8.52
C LEU A 12 -13.40 -13.54 -7.90
N ARG A 13 -14.26 -13.02 -7.02
CA ARG A 13 -15.40 -13.76 -6.45
C ARG A 13 -16.40 -14.18 -7.53
N GLN A 14 -16.61 -13.34 -8.55
CA GLN A 14 -17.43 -13.72 -9.70
C GLN A 14 -16.78 -14.83 -10.52
N TYR A 15 -15.47 -14.80 -10.74
CA TYR A 15 -14.74 -15.90 -11.40
C TYR A 15 -14.80 -17.19 -10.60
N GLU A 16 -14.59 -17.14 -9.29
CA GLU A 16 -14.75 -18.28 -8.37
C GLU A 16 -16.13 -18.91 -8.50
N LYS A 17 -17.20 -18.10 -8.49
CA LYS A 17 -18.57 -18.58 -8.70
C LYS A 17 -18.76 -19.24 -10.07
N ASN A 18 -18.20 -18.65 -11.12
CA ASN A 18 -18.29 -19.21 -12.48
C ASN A 18 -17.58 -20.57 -12.58
N ILE A 19 -16.46 -20.74 -11.88
CA ILE A 19 -15.71 -22.01 -11.82
C ILE A 19 -16.51 -23.06 -11.08
N VAL A 20 -17.07 -22.72 -9.91
CA VAL A 20 -17.96 -23.65 -9.18
C VAL A 20 -19.15 -24.08 -10.05
N ASN A 21 -19.73 -23.15 -10.82
CA ASN A 21 -20.82 -23.48 -11.76
C ASN A 21 -20.38 -24.38 -12.92
N TYR A 22 -19.09 -24.38 -13.29
CA TYR A 22 -18.56 -25.22 -14.37
C TYR A 22 -18.13 -26.62 -13.91
N LYS A 23 -17.97 -26.82 -12.60
CA LYS A 23 -17.61 -28.10 -11.96
C LYS A 23 -18.42 -29.30 -12.45
N PRO A 24 -19.76 -29.24 -12.65
CA PRO A 24 -20.54 -30.38 -13.14
C PRO A 24 -20.10 -30.89 -14.52
N LYS A 25 -19.57 -30.01 -15.38
CA LYS A 25 -19.06 -30.42 -16.70
C LYS A 25 -17.73 -31.18 -16.60
N ILE A 26 -16.90 -30.81 -15.63
CA ILE A 26 -15.66 -31.54 -15.32
C ILE A 26 -16.02 -32.93 -14.78
N ASP A 27 -17.02 -33.01 -13.90
CA ASP A 27 -17.51 -34.28 -13.36
C ASP A 27 -18.13 -35.18 -14.44
N GLN A 28 -18.81 -34.59 -15.43
CA GLN A 28 -19.29 -35.34 -16.59
C GLN A 28 -18.14 -35.90 -17.42
N LEU A 29 -17.12 -35.10 -17.73
CA LEU A 29 -15.94 -35.54 -18.47
C LEU A 29 -15.18 -36.66 -17.74
N GLU A 30 -15.12 -36.60 -16.42
CA GLU A 30 -14.55 -37.65 -15.57
C GLU A 30 -15.33 -38.97 -15.72
N GLY A 31 -16.67 -38.89 -15.74
CA GLY A 31 -17.54 -40.04 -16.00
C GLY A 31 -17.36 -40.62 -17.41
N ASP A 32 -17.32 -39.77 -18.43
CA ASP A 32 -17.07 -40.21 -19.82
C ASP A 32 -15.69 -40.88 -19.96
N HIS A 33 -14.68 -40.33 -19.27
CA HIS A 33 -13.34 -40.92 -19.23
C HIS A 33 -13.34 -42.31 -18.56
N GLN A 34 -14.07 -42.49 -17.46
CA GLN A 34 -14.21 -43.78 -16.79
C GLN A 34 -14.80 -44.84 -17.72
N LEU A 35 -15.86 -44.51 -18.47
CA LEU A 35 -16.47 -45.42 -19.44
C LEU A 35 -15.50 -45.82 -20.57
N ILE A 36 -14.70 -44.87 -21.04
CA ILE A 36 -13.66 -45.11 -22.06
C ILE A 36 -12.58 -46.06 -21.54
N GLN A 37 -12.16 -45.89 -20.28
CA GLN A 37 -11.18 -46.78 -19.62
C GLN A 37 -11.73 -48.20 -19.43
N GLU A 38 -12.99 -48.33 -18.98
CA GLU A 38 -13.66 -49.64 -18.82
C GLU A 38 -13.82 -50.36 -20.16
N ALA A 39 -14.00 -49.61 -21.25
CA ALA A 39 -14.03 -50.14 -22.61
C ALA A 39 -12.62 -50.47 -23.18
N LEU A 40 -11.55 -50.25 -22.41
CA LEU A 40 -10.15 -50.44 -22.81
C LEU A 40 -9.74 -49.61 -24.06
N ILE A 41 -10.34 -48.43 -24.22
CA ILE A 41 -10.02 -47.49 -25.30
C ILE A 41 -9.02 -46.47 -24.76
N PHE A 42 -7.80 -46.48 -25.28
CA PHE A 42 -6.72 -45.62 -24.78
C PHE A 42 -6.31 -44.49 -25.75
N ASP A 43 -6.75 -44.56 -27.01
CA ASP A 43 -6.42 -43.59 -28.05
C ASP A 43 -7.65 -42.79 -28.46
N ASN A 44 -7.59 -41.47 -28.32
CA ASN A 44 -8.62 -40.56 -28.78
C ASN A 44 -8.02 -39.53 -29.74
N LYS A 45 -8.13 -39.80 -31.05
CA LYS A 45 -7.59 -38.95 -32.13
C LYS A 45 -8.34 -37.63 -32.33
N HIS A 46 -9.46 -37.43 -31.64
CA HIS A 46 -10.33 -36.26 -31.81
C HIS A 46 -9.97 -35.11 -30.87
N THR A 47 -9.08 -35.33 -29.91
CA THR A 47 -8.63 -34.30 -28.96
C THR A 47 -7.16 -34.48 -28.62
N ASN A 48 -6.45 -33.35 -28.49
CA ASN A 48 -5.08 -33.33 -27.98
C ASN A 48 -5.03 -33.23 -26.44
N TYR A 49 -6.18 -33.01 -25.81
CA TYR A 49 -6.30 -32.94 -24.35
C TYR A 49 -6.72 -34.29 -23.78
N THR A 50 -5.93 -34.79 -22.84
CA THR A 50 -6.24 -35.97 -22.03
C THR A 50 -6.98 -35.54 -20.77
N MET A 51 -7.63 -36.48 -20.09
CA MET A 51 -8.27 -36.19 -18.81
C MET A 51 -7.26 -35.67 -17.77
N GLU A 52 -6.01 -36.17 -17.82
CA GLU A 52 -4.94 -35.70 -16.95
C GLU A 52 -4.60 -34.22 -17.14
N HIS A 53 -4.49 -33.75 -18.39
CA HIS A 53 -4.30 -32.32 -18.66
C HIS A 53 -5.44 -31.46 -18.10
N ILE A 54 -6.68 -31.96 -18.18
CA ILE A 54 -7.85 -31.26 -17.68
C ILE A 54 -7.83 -31.20 -16.14
N ARG A 55 -7.51 -32.31 -15.46
CA ARG A 55 -7.42 -32.36 -13.99
C ARG A 55 -6.36 -31.39 -13.45
N VAL A 56 -5.13 -31.47 -13.96
CA VAL A 56 -4.04 -30.58 -13.54
C VAL A 56 -4.40 -29.11 -13.80
N GLY A 57 -4.91 -28.79 -14.99
CA GLY A 57 -5.31 -27.42 -15.34
C GLY A 57 -6.43 -26.89 -14.44
N TRP A 58 -7.40 -27.74 -14.08
CA TRP A 58 -8.51 -27.38 -13.19
C TRP A 58 -8.05 -27.13 -11.75
N GLU A 59 -7.22 -28.01 -11.19
CA GLU A 59 -6.66 -27.84 -9.84
C GLU A 59 -5.75 -26.61 -9.74
N GLN A 60 -4.94 -26.38 -10.78
CA GLN A 60 -4.10 -25.18 -10.87
C GLN A 60 -4.97 -23.92 -10.91
N LEU A 61 -6.04 -23.89 -11.71
CA LEU A 61 -6.96 -22.75 -11.79
C LEU A 61 -7.60 -22.44 -10.43
N LEU A 62 -8.09 -23.46 -9.72
CA LEU A 62 -8.67 -23.31 -8.38
C LEU A 62 -7.66 -22.73 -7.40
N THR A 63 -6.45 -23.28 -7.38
CA THR A 63 -5.37 -22.84 -6.49
C THR A 63 -4.96 -21.40 -6.79
N THR A 64 -4.83 -21.04 -8.06
CA THR A 64 -4.47 -19.68 -8.48
C THR A 64 -5.50 -18.67 -8.02
N ILE A 65 -6.80 -18.93 -8.25
CA ILE A 65 -7.84 -17.97 -7.85
C ILE A 65 -7.94 -17.84 -6.33
N ALA A 66 -7.87 -18.95 -5.60
CA ALA A 66 -7.85 -18.91 -4.14
C ALA A 66 -6.66 -18.09 -3.62
N ARG A 67 -5.46 -18.28 -4.20
CA ARG A 67 -4.27 -17.51 -3.81
C ARG A 67 -4.46 -16.02 -4.09
N THR A 68 -4.89 -15.65 -5.29
CA THR A 68 -5.08 -14.24 -5.66
C THR A 68 -6.17 -13.56 -4.83
N ILE A 69 -7.25 -14.26 -4.48
CA ILE A 69 -8.28 -13.73 -3.56
C ILE A 69 -7.65 -13.42 -2.19
N ASN A 70 -6.91 -14.38 -1.60
CA ASN A 70 -6.26 -14.17 -0.31
C ASN A 70 -5.23 -13.04 -0.35
N GLU A 71 -4.48 -12.91 -1.44
CA GLU A 71 -3.52 -11.81 -1.64
C GLU A 71 -4.22 -10.45 -1.64
N ILE A 72 -5.34 -10.30 -2.36
CA ILE A 72 -6.10 -9.05 -2.39
C ILE A 72 -6.77 -8.77 -1.04
N GLU A 73 -7.33 -9.79 -0.37
CA GLU A 73 -7.91 -9.63 0.97
C GLU A 73 -6.87 -9.16 2.00
N ASN A 74 -5.67 -9.75 1.98
CA ASN A 74 -4.57 -9.30 2.83
C ASN A 74 -4.12 -7.86 2.52
N GLN A 75 -4.16 -7.45 1.25
CA GLN A 75 -3.87 -6.06 0.86
C GLN A 75 -4.92 -5.08 1.39
N ILE A 76 -6.22 -5.42 1.31
CA ILE A 76 -7.31 -4.60 1.86
C ILE A 76 -7.15 -4.50 3.38
N LEU A 77 -6.92 -5.62 4.07
CA LEU A 77 -6.70 -5.65 5.52
C LEU A 77 -5.50 -4.80 5.93
N THR A 78 -4.39 -4.89 5.18
CA THR A 78 -3.19 -4.09 5.46
C THR A 78 -3.47 -2.60 5.25
N ARG A 79 -4.16 -2.24 4.17
CA ARG A 79 -4.56 -0.84 3.92
C ARG A 79 -5.39 -0.30 5.08
N ASP A 80 -6.43 -1.03 5.48
CA ASP A 80 -7.37 -0.60 6.51
C ASP A 80 -6.73 -0.57 7.90
N ALA A 81 -5.88 -1.55 8.23
CA ALA A 81 -5.15 -1.60 9.50
C ALA A 81 -4.11 -0.49 9.64
N LYS A 82 -3.59 0.01 8.52
CA LYS A 82 -2.52 1.02 8.48
C LYS A 82 -3.01 2.43 8.17
N GLY A 83 -4.31 2.62 8.00
CA GLY A 83 -4.91 3.92 7.70
C GLY A 83 -4.46 4.50 6.36
N ILE A 84 -3.95 3.68 5.44
CA ILE A 84 -3.45 4.15 4.14
C ILE A 84 -4.66 4.42 3.24
N SER A 85 -4.71 5.59 2.61
CA SER A 85 -5.77 5.90 1.65
C SER A 85 -5.69 5.02 0.40
N GLN A 86 -6.82 4.82 -0.29
CA GLN A 86 -6.85 4.11 -1.59
C GLN A 86 -5.89 4.73 -2.60
N ASP A 87 -5.81 6.06 -2.64
CA ASP A 87 -4.96 6.78 -3.59
C ASP A 87 -3.47 6.57 -3.29
N GLN A 88 -3.06 6.63 -2.01
CA GLN A 88 -1.70 6.30 -1.60
C GLN A 88 -1.34 4.84 -1.89
N MET A 89 -2.25 3.90 -1.61
CA MET A 89 -2.01 2.48 -1.93
C MET A 89 -1.85 2.27 -3.44
N ASN A 90 -2.64 2.97 -4.25
CA ASN A 90 -2.52 2.93 -5.71
C ASN A 90 -1.22 3.56 -6.19
N GLU A 91 -0.78 4.67 -5.58
CA GLU A 91 0.51 5.32 -5.88
C GLU A 91 1.68 4.40 -5.54
N PHE A 92 1.70 3.81 -4.35
CA PHE A 92 2.71 2.84 -3.93
C PHE A 92 2.76 1.64 -4.87
N ARG A 93 1.60 1.13 -5.28
CA ARG A 93 1.52 0.02 -6.24
C ARG A 93 1.97 0.41 -7.64
N ALA A 94 1.60 1.59 -8.11
CA ALA A 94 2.02 2.09 -9.42
C ALA A 94 3.53 2.30 -9.46
N SER A 95 4.12 2.89 -8.42
CA SER A 95 5.56 3.04 -8.28
C SER A 95 6.25 1.68 -8.19
N PHE A 96 5.78 0.77 -7.34
CA PHE A 96 6.36 -0.57 -7.24
C PHE A 96 6.35 -1.32 -8.58
N ASN A 97 5.21 -1.35 -9.27
CA ASN A 97 5.08 -1.99 -10.59
C ASN A 97 5.89 -1.28 -11.69
N HIS A 98 6.18 0.02 -11.54
CA HIS A 98 7.02 0.75 -12.49
C HIS A 98 8.48 0.26 -12.43
N PHE A 99 8.95 -0.08 -11.22
CA PHE A 99 10.30 -0.58 -10.99
C PHE A 99 10.40 -2.11 -11.10
N ASP A 100 9.33 -2.86 -10.82
CA ASP A 100 9.23 -4.32 -11.01
C ASP A 100 9.05 -4.68 -12.50
N ARG A 101 10.10 -4.48 -13.30
CA ARG A 101 10.06 -4.64 -14.76
C ARG A 101 9.80 -6.08 -15.17
N ASP A 102 10.30 -7.04 -14.40
CA ASP A 102 10.13 -8.46 -14.67
C ASP A 102 8.82 -9.03 -14.11
N HIS A 103 8.02 -8.21 -13.42
CA HIS A 103 6.76 -8.59 -12.78
C HIS A 103 6.96 -9.78 -11.84
N SER A 104 8.12 -9.83 -11.18
CA SER A 104 8.47 -10.88 -10.23
C SER A 104 7.66 -10.77 -8.93
N GLY A 105 7.05 -9.62 -8.67
CA GLY A 105 6.39 -9.28 -7.40
C GLY A 105 7.39 -8.91 -6.31
N THR A 106 8.66 -8.71 -6.68
CA THR A 106 9.77 -8.36 -5.79
C THR A 106 10.66 -7.31 -6.43
N LEU A 107 11.21 -6.40 -5.64
CA LEU A 107 12.21 -5.45 -6.11
C LEU A 107 13.59 -5.86 -5.60
N GLY A 108 14.60 -5.85 -6.48
CA GLY A 108 15.99 -5.91 -6.05
C GLY A 108 16.39 -4.65 -5.26
N ALA A 109 17.51 -4.70 -4.55
CA ALA A 109 18.01 -3.57 -3.75
C ALA A 109 18.13 -2.26 -4.56
N GLU A 110 18.68 -2.30 -5.77
CA GLU A 110 18.82 -1.10 -6.60
C GLU A 110 17.48 -0.57 -7.12
N GLU A 111 16.56 -1.46 -7.49
CA GLU A 111 15.22 -1.10 -7.94
C GLU A 111 14.39 -0.51 -6.79
N PHE A 112 14.54 -1.06 -5.59
CA PHE A 112 13.93 -0.55 -4.39
C PHE A 112 14.47 0.84 -4.02
N LYS A 113 15.79 1.05 -4.10
CA LYS A 113 16.39 2.38 -3.89
C LYS A 113 15.85 3.41 -4.88
N ALA A 114 15.76 3.05 -6.16
CA ALA A 114 15.19 3.92 -7.19
C ALA A 114 13.70 4.21 -6.95
N CYS A 115 12.94 3.22 -6.48
CA CYS A 115 11.54 3.38 -6.10
C CYS A 115 11.36 4.38 -4.96
N LEU A 116 12.16 4.29 -3.90
CA LEU A 116 12.13 5.22 -2.77
C LEU A 116 12.43 6.67 -3.21
N ILE A 117 13.44 6.85 -4.06
CA ILE A 117 13.78 8.18 -4.60
C ILE A 117 12.62 8.73 -5.45
N SER A 118 11.95 7.89 -6.25
CA SER A 118 10.80 8.30 -7.06
C SER A 118 9.58 8.70 -6.23
N LEU A 119 9.47 8.18 -5.01
CA LEU A 119 8.41 8.52 -4.04
C LEU A 119 8.77 9.75 -3.19
N GLY A 120 9.96 10.34 -3.39
CA GLY A 120 10.40 11.56 -2.71
C GLY A 120 11.30 11.34 -1.50
N PHE A 121 11.79 10.12 -1.23
CA PHE A 121 12.82 9.91 -0.21
C PHE A 121 14.17 10.45 -0.70
N ASP A 122 14.80 11.31 0.10
CA ASP A 122 16.09 11.92 -0.24
C ASP A 122 17.27 10.99 0.11
N ILE A 123 17.40 9.90 -0.65
CA ILE A 123 18.52 8.98 -0.51
C ILE A 123 19.66 9.46 -1.40
N ALA A 124 20.54 10.28 -0.85
CA ALA A 124 21.72 10.78 -1.54
C ALA A 124 22.65 9.64 -1.99
N ASN A 125 23.35 9.84 -3.12
CA ASN A 125 24.35 8.89 -3.64
C ASN A 125 25.73 9.06 -2.97
N ASP A 126 25.74 9.50 -1.71
CA ASP A 126 26.93 9.66 -0.90
C ASP A 126 27.01 8.57 0.19
N ALA A 127 28.09 8.60 0.99
CA ALA A 127 28.29 7.62 2.04
C ALA A 127 27.20 7.66 3.13
N GLN A 128 26.50 8.79 3.27
CA GLN A 128 25.45 8.98 4.26
C GLN A 128 24.13 8.36 3.78
N GLY A 129 23.70 8.64 2.54
CA GLY A 129 22.51 8.02 1.96
C GLY A 129 22.66 6.51 1.76
N GLU A 130 23.87 6.01 1.49
CA GLU A 130 24.10 4.56 1.41
C GLU A 130 23.99 3.86 2.78
N ALA A 131 24.41 4.54 3.86
CA ALA A 131 24.24 4.05 5.22
C ALA A 131 22.76 4.04 5.63
N GLU A 132 22.00 5.06 5.24
CA GLU A 132 20.56 5.12 5.45
C GLU A 132 19.82 4.03 4.67
N PHE A 133 20.14 3.87 3.39
CA PHE A 133 19.55 2.80 2.57
C PHE A 133 19.87 1.42 3.14
N SER A 134 21.10 1.19 3.59
CA SER A 134 21.49 -0.06 4.26
C SER A 134 20.68 -0.32 5.54
N ARG A 135 20.37 0.74 6.31
CA ARG A 135 19.49 0.65 7.48
C ARG A 135 18.07 0.27 7.04
N ILE A 136 17.51 0.94 6.04
CA ILE A 136 16.17 0.63 5.51
C ILE A 136 16.11 -0.81 5.03
N MET A 137 17.10 -1.24 4.25
CA MET A 137 17.20 -2.61 3.73
C MET A 137 17.20 -3.64 4.86
N SER A 138 17.86 -3.36 5.98
CA SER A 138 17.85 -4.28 7.14
C SER A 138 16.48 -4.42 7.82
N ILE A 139 15.59 -3.44 7.64
CA ILE A 139 14.22 -3.46 8.18
C ILE A 139 13.29 -4.22 7.23
N VAL A 140 13.40 -3.99 5.92
CA VAL A 140 12.52 -4.62 4.90
C VAL A 140 12.97 -6.02 4.49
N ASP A 141 14.26 -6.33 4.61
CA ASP A 141 14.85 -7.63 4.29
C ASP A 141 15.75 -8.11 5.44
N PRO A 142 15.17 -8.50 6.59
CA PRO A 142 15.92 -9.01 7.73
C PRO A 142 16.67 -10.33 7.43
N ASN A 143 16.18 -11.08 6.44
CA ASN A 143 16.75 -12.35 6.01
C ASN A 143 17.92 -12.17 5.02
N ARG A 144 18.20 -10.95 4.57
CA ARG A 144 19.24 -10.62 3.59
C ARG A 144 19.15 -11.46 2.32
N VAL A 145 17.92 -11.66 1.84
CA VAL A 145 17.66 -12.34 0.56
C VAL A 145 18.10 -11.44 -0.62
N GLY A 146 18.14 -10.13 -0.42
CA GLY A 146 18.48 -9.12 -1.42
C GLY A 146 17.27 -8.66 -2.25
N VAL A 147 16.06 -9.08 -1.85
CA VAL A 147 14.81 -8.75 -2.53
C VAL A 147 13.77 -8.22 -1.54
N VAL A 148 13.00 -7.23 -1.97
CA VAL A 148 11.96 -6.57 -1.18
C VAL A 148 10.60 -6.92 -1.78
N THR A 149 9.74 -7.56 -0.98
CA THR A 149 8.37 -7.87 -1.41
C THR A 149 7.49 -6.64 -1.31
N PHE A 150 6.40 -6.60 -2.09
CA PHE A 150 5.42 -5.51 -1.99
C PHE A 150 4.88 -5.34 -0.56
N GLN A 151 4.69 -6.43 0.18
CA GLN A 151 4.24 -6.36 1.57
C GLN A 151 5.28 -5.66 2.48
N ALA A 152 6.56 -6.04 2.37
CA ALA A 152 7.63 -5.41 3.15
C ALA A 152 7.79 -3.92 2.78
N PHE A 153 7.59 -3.58 1.51
CA PHE A 153 7.58 -2.20 1.05
C PHE A 153 6.43 -1.39 1.67
N ILE A 154 5.19 -1.87 1.61
CA ILE A 154 4.05 -1.21 2.26
C ILE A 154 4.28 -1.12 3.77
N ASP A 155 4.87 -2.15 4.37
CA ASP A 155 5.18 -2.14 5.80
C ASP A 155 6.15 -1.04 6.19
N PHE A 156 7.17 -0.81 5.37
CA PHE A 156 8.09 0.31 5.54
C PHE A 156 7.40 1.66 5.32
N MET A 157 6.75 1.83 4.16
CA MET A 157 6.10 3.10 3.80
C MET A 157 5.08 3.52 4.85
N SER A 158 4.29 2.58 5.34
CA SER A 158 3.29 2.83 6.37
C SER A 158 3.86 3.31 7.71
N ARG A 159 5.04 2.81 8.09
CA ARG A 159 5.72 3.22 9.32
C ARG A 159 6.30 4.62 9.16
N GLU A 160 6.96 4.87 8.03
CA GLU A 160 7.51 6.20 7.74
C GLU A 160 6.39 7.23 7.64
N THR A 161 5.26 6.94 6.97
CA THR A 161 4.10 7.86 6.91
C THR A 161 3.46 8.07 8.28
N ALA A 162 3.36 7.02 9.11
CA ALA A 162 2.88 7.17 10.48
C ALA A 162 3.80 8.05 11.34
N ASP A 163 5.11 8.01 11.08
CA ASP A 163 6.11 8.86 11.74
C ASP A 163 6.17 10.29 11.14
N THR A 164 5.71 10.49 9.89
CA THR A 164 5.65 11.83 9.25
C THR A 164 4.51 12.69 9.78
N ASP A 165 3.51 12.08 10.43
CA ASP A 165 2.41 12.74 11.13
C ASP A 165 2.70 12.96 12.63
N THR A 166 3.96 12.94 13.05
CA THR A 166 4.29 13.23 14.45
C THR A 166 4.05 14.71 14.76
N ALA A 167 3.47 14.97 15.94
CA ALA A 167 3.21 16.32 16.44
C ALA A 167 4.45 17.24 16.32
N ASP A 168 5.64 16.67 16.49
CA ASP A 168 6.93 17.37 16.42
C ASP A 168 7.27 17.90 15.01
N GLN A 169 6.95 17.16 13.94
CA GLN A 169 7.19 17.64 12.58
C GLN A 169 6.18 18.71 12.18
N VAL A 170 4.90 18.52 12.49
CA VAL A 170 3.85 19.53 12.28
C VAL A 170 4.19 20.81 13.07
N MET A 171 4.65 20.67 14.32
CA MET A 171 5.15 21.75 15.15
C MET A 171 6.33 22.48 14.49
N ALA A 172 7.30 21.73 13.94
CA ALA A 172 8.46 22.31 13.26
C ALA A 172 8.05 23.09 12.01
N SER A 173 7.11 22.57 11.20
CA SER A 173 6.58 23.27 10.04
C SER A 173 5.88 24.58 10.42
N PHE A 174 5.04 24.57 11.46
CA PHE A 174 4.41 25.80 11.96
C PHE A 174 5.43 26.80 12.52
N LYS A 175 6.49 26.31 13.18
CA LYS A 175 7.58 27.16 13.67
C LYS A 175 8.33 27.86 12.53
N VAL A 176 8.57 27.16 11.42
CA VAL A 176 9.20 27.74 10.22
C VAL A 176 8.27 28.78 9.58
N LEU A 177 6.98 28.47 9.44
CA LEU A 177 5.96 29.40 8.93
C LEU A 177 5.84 30.66 9.80
N ALA A 178 5.97 30.50 11.12
CA ALA A 178 5.99 31.59 12.09
C ALA A 178 7.35 32.33 12.15
N GLY A 179 8.35 31.95 11.35
CA GLY A 179 9.67 32.60 11.38
C GLY A 179 10.32 32.55 12.76
N ASP A 180 10.34 31.37 13.39
CA ASP A 180 10.86 31.09 14.74
C ASP A 180 10.14 31.79 15.91
N LYS A 181 8.99 32.43 15.66
CA LYS A 181 8.11 32.95 16.72
C LYS A 181 7.30 31.81 17.33
N ASN A 182 7.01 31.89 18.63
CA ASN A 182 6.16 30.92 19.34
C ASN A 182 4.64 31.13 19.07
N TYR A 183 4.29 31.99 18.12
CA TYR A 183 2.92 32.28 17.71
C TYR A 183 2.88 32.55 16.21
N ILE A 184 1.72 32.33 15.60
CA ILE A 184 1.47 32.60 14.17
C ILE A 184 0.26 33.52 14.02
N LEU A 185 0.24 34.38 13.00
CA LEU A 185 -0.90 35.24 12.69
C LEU A 185 -1.85 34.60 11.67
N ALA A 186 -3.13 34.96 11.75
CA ALA A 186 -4.13 34.51 10.78
C ALA A 186 -3.79 34.90 9.32
N ASP A 187 -3.18 36.07 9.11
CA ASP A 187 -2.71 36.51 7.79
C ASP A 187 -1.51 35.69 7.30
N GLU A 188 -0.63 35.24 8.19
CA GLU A 188 0.50 34.36 7.84
C GLU A 188 -0.01 32.98 7.41
N LEU A 189 -0.99 32.41 8.13
CA LEU A 189 -1.66 31.16 7.73
C LEU A 189 -2.36 31.28 6.38
N ARG A 190 -3.11 32.37 6.14
CA ARG A 190 -3.80 32.60 4.85
C ARG A 190 -2.85 32.83 3.68
N ARG A 191 -1.63 33.31 3.94
CA ARG A 191 -0.64 33.55 2.89
C ARG A 191 0.09 32.28 2.48
N GLU A 192 0.38 31.41 3.44
CA GLU A 192 1.23 30.24 3.22
C GLU A 192 0.42 28.95 2.99
N LEU A 193 -0.81 28.85 3.49
CA LEU A 193 -1.66 27.66 3.35
C LEU A 193 -2.84 27.89 2.39
N PRO A 194 -3.38 26.82 1.76
CA PRO A 194 -4.62 26.87 1.03
C PRO A 194 -5.78 27.44 1.88
N PRO A 195 -6.74 28.16 1.29
CA PRO A 195 -7.77 28.89 2.03
C PRO A 195 -8.58 27.99 2.98
N ASP A 196 -8.90 26.76 2.56
CA ASP A 196 -9.66 25.81 3.38
C ASP A 196 -8.86 25.36 4.63
N GLN A 197 -7.55 25.17 4.49
CA GLN A 197 -6.65 24.77 5.57
C GLN A 197 -6.36 25.93 6.52
N ALA A 198 -6.18 27.14 5.99
CA ALA A 198 -5.96 28.34 6.78
C ALA A 198 -7.18 28.65 7.67
N GLU A 199 -8.39 28.60 7.10
CA GLU A 199 -9.65 28.78 7.87
C GLU A 199 -9.80 27.70 8.95
N TYR A 200 -9.46 26.44 8.64
CA TYR A 200 -9.51 25.35 9.61
C TYR A 200 -8.53 25.56 10.79
N CYS A 201 -7.29 25.95 10.52
CA CYS A 201 -6.30 26.27 11.55
C CYS A 201 -6.75 27.45 12.41
N ILE A 202 -7.24 28.54 11.80
CA ILE A 202 -7.70 29.73 12.54
C ILE A 202 -8.90 29.40 13.44
N ALA A 203 -9.81 28.53 12.99
CA ALA A 203 -10.99 28.15 13.76
C ALA A 203 -10.68 27.24 14.96
N ARG A 204 -9.62 26.44 14.89
CA ARG A 204 -9.23 25.49 15.96
C ARG A 204 -8.09 25.95 16.86
N MET A 205 -7.25 26.88 16.41
CA MET A 205 -6.14 27.38 17.22
C MET A 205 -6.63 28.30 18.34
N ALA A 206 -6.09 28.10 19.54
CA ALA A 206 -6.34 29.01 20.65
C ALA A 206 -5.56 30.33 20.46
N PRO A 207 -6.05 31.46 20.97
CA PRO A 207 -5.30 32.69 20.99
C PRO A 207 -4.06 32.56 21.90
N TYR A 208 -2.91 33.03 21.43
CA TYR A 208 -1.65 32.97 22.18
C TYR A 208 -1.67 33.96 23.35
N ALA A 209 -1.44 33.45 24.57
CA ALA A 209 -1.48 34.22 25.82
C ALA A 209 -0.09 34.45 26.45
N GLY A 210 0.99 34.31 25.67
CA GLY A 210 2.35 34.49 26.17
C GLY A 210 2.77 35.96 26.37
N PRO A 211 3.96 36.20 26.94
CA PRO A 211 4.48 37.54 27.22
C PRO A 211 4.65 38.42 25.96
N ASP A 212 4.82 37.80 24.78
CA ASP A 212 4.93 38.48 23.47
C ASP A 212 3.61 38.49 22.68
N ALA A 213 2.48 38.26 23.35
CA ALA A 213 1.19 38.18 22.68
C ALA A 213 0.81 39.51 22.00
N ILE A 214 0.63 39.43 20.68
CA ILE A 214 0.09 40.52 19.86
C ILE A 214 -1.39 40.26 19.52
N PRO A 215 -2.19 41.29 19.22
CA PRO A 215 -3.59 41.12 18.83
C PRO A 215 -3.70 40.21 17.60
N GLY A 216 -4.43 39.09 17.73
CA GLY A 216 -4.61 38.12 16.65
C GLY A 216 -3.54 37.03 16.57
N ALA A 217 -2.63 36.94 17.55
CA ALA A 217 -1.68 35.83 17.68
C ALA A 217 -2.40 34.52 18.03
N LEU A 218 -2.07 33.46 17.29
CA LEU A 218 -2.57 32.11 17.48
C LEU A 218 -1.46 31.18 17.98
N ASP A 219 -1.83 30.28 18.89
CA ASP A 219 -0.94 29.29 19.48
C ASP A 219 -1.02 27.97 18.72
N TYR A 220 -0.04 27.75 17.84
CA TYR A 220 0.10 26.51 17.10
C TYR A 220 0.69 25.36 17.96
N MET A 221 1.32 25.66 19.10
CA MET A 221 1.87 24.64 19.99
C MET A 221 0.74 23.91 20.72
N SER A 222 -0.18 24.67 21.30
CA SER A 222 -1.38 24.11 21.92
C SER A 222 -2.23 23.35 20.90
N PHE A 223 -2.30 23.83 19.66
CA PHE A 223 -3.04 23.15 18.58
C PHE A 223 -2.42 21.81 18.17
N SER A 224 -1.11 21.76 17.94
CA SER A 224 -0.42 20.51 17.58
C SER A 224 -0.45 19.49 18.74
N THR A 225 -0.29 19.94 19.98
CA THR A 225 -0.47 19.07 21.16
C THR A 225 -1.92 18.63 21.32
N ALA A 226 -2.92 19.45 21.02
CA ALA A 226 -4.32 19.03 21.09
C ALA A 226 -4.73 18.08 19.95
N LEU A 227 -4.16 18.25 18.75
CA LEU A 227 -4.48 17.43 17.59
C LEU A 227 -3.89 16.01 17.68
N TYR A 228 -2.70 15.90 18.29
CA TYR A 228 -1.93 14.64 18.33
C TYR A 228 -1.69 14.11 19.75
N GLY A 229 -1.84 14.92 20.79
CA GLY A 229 -1.58 14.56 22.20
C GLY A 229 -2.77 13.95 22.94
N GLU A 230 -3.95 13.81 22.32
CA GLU A 230 -5.07 13.03 22.88
C GLU A 230 -4.97 11.52 22.62
N SER A 231 -3.81 11.00 22.19
CA SER A 231 -3.60 9.56 21.97
C SER A 231 -2.85 8.83 23.10
N ASP A 232 -2.43 9.51 24.16
CA ASP A 232 -1.68 8.89 25.28
C ASP A 232 -2.25 9.25 26.68
N LEU A 233 -3.56 9.11 26.87
CA LEU A 233 -4.15 9.06 28.22
C LEU A 233 -5.33 8.09 28.37
#